data_AF-A0A1H6NMG6-F1
#
_entry.id   AF-A0A1H6NMG6-F1
#
_cell.length_a   1.000
_cell.length_b   1.000
_cell.length_c   1.000
_cell.angle_alpha   90.00
_cell.angle_beta   90.00
_cell.angle_gamma   90.00
#
_symmetry.space_group_name_H-M   'P 1'
#
loop_
_entity.id
_entity.type
_entity.pdbx_description
1 polymer ?
#
loop_
_entity_poly.entity_id
_entity_poly.type
_entity_poly.pdbx_seq_one_letter_code
_entity_poly.pdbx_strand_id
1 'polypeptide(L)'
;MKASDVLTQIRQALQETKEQGHTVFSIDAMENYLKIFNTHLENDSFHKSEKYEFELAKFKAENDRNIANSTNETAHSVEMFKSVINAGQSALKASMVINGGGAAALLAFTGKIWETTTSALVANSLTCSILLFCLGVLCAALATGTTYLSQCAYSGNWSKTGDYFNVVSISAILGSYTLFGYGAFRAASSLGVHFGL
;
A
#
# COMPACT_ATOMS: atom_id res chain seq x y z
N MET A 1 -24.93 28.74 42.59
CA MET A 1 -25.50 27.35 42.53
C MET A 1 -25.78 26.84 43.93
N LYS A 2 -26.78 25.96 44.11
CA LYS A 2 -27.02 25.30 45.42
C LYS A 2 -26.15 24.04 45.52
N ALA A 3 -25.79 23.62 46.73
CA ALA A 3 -24.97 22.42 46.96
C ALA A 3 -25.62 21.13 46.39
N SER A 4 -26.94 21.10 46.25
CA SER A 4 -27.70 20.03 45.58
C SER A 4 -27.34 19.86 44.10
N ASP A 5 -27.06 20.96 43.41
CA ASP A 5 -26.84 20.97 41.96
C ASP A 5 -25.43 20.41 41.65
N VAL A 6 -24.49 20.67 42.55
CA VAL A 6 -23.10 20.16 42.49
C VAL A 6 -23.07 18.64 42.60
N LEU A 7 -23.77 18.09 43.60
CA LEU A 7 -23.87 16.65 43.82
C LEU A 7 -24.50 15.92 42.63
N THR A 8 -25.41 16.60 41.92
CA THR A 8 -26.08 16.05 40.75
C THR A 8 -25.13 15.95 39.56
N GLN A 9 -24.33 17.00 39.30
CA GLN A 9 -23.32 16.99 38.22
C GLN A 9 -22.20 15.96 38.46
N ILE A 10 -21.73 15.83 39.71
CA ILE A 10 -20.72 14.82 40.05
C ILE A 10 -21.27 13.40 39.79
N ARG A 11 -22.52 13.13 40.16
CA ARG A 11 -23.15 11.83 39.89
C ARG A 11 -23.28 11.56 38.40
N GLN A 12 -23.66 12.55 37.61
CA GLN A 12 -23.79 12.40 36.16
C GLN A 12 -22.44 12.08 35.50
N ALA A 13 -21.38 12.82 35.82
CA ALA A 13 -20.04 12.57 35.28
C ALA A 13 -19.52 11.16 35.62
N LEU A 14 -19.77 10.69 36.85
CA LEU A 14 -19.42 9.32 37.25
C LEU A 14 -20.22 8.26 36.48
N GLN A 15 -21.48 8.55 36.16
CA GLN A 15 -22.36 7.63 35.43
C GLN A 15 -21.97 7.52 33.95
N GLU A 16 -21.66 8.64 33.30
CA GLU A 16 -21.11 8.67 31.93
C GLU A 16 -19.78 7.91 31.84
N THR A 17 -18.90 8.10 32.83
CA THR A 17 -17.61 7.39 32.88
C THR A 17 -17.79 5.88 33.07
N LYS A 18 -18.83 5.46 33.80
CA LYS A 18 -19.20 4.06 33.99
C LYS A 18 -19.80 3.44 32.72
N GLU A 19 -20.61 4.19 31.97
CA GLU A 19 -21.15 3.77 30.67
C GLU A 19 -20.06 3.60 29.61
N GLN A 20 -18.96 4.37 29.71
CA GLN A 20 -17.76 4.22 28.90
C GLN A 20 -16.88 3.01 29.31
N GLY A 21 -17.31 2.20 30.27
CA GLY A 21 -16.64 0.94 30.66
C GLY A 21 -15.53 1.09 31.69
N HIS A 22 -15.32 2.29 32.25
CA HIS A 22 -14.32 2.52 33.28
C HIS A 22 -14.86 2.17 34.68
N THR A 23 -14.23 1.21 35.36
CA THR A 23 -14.61 0.75 36.71
C THR A 23 -13.67 1.23 37.82
N VAL A 24 -12.53 1.81 37.44
CA VAL A 24 -11.49 2.31 38.34
C VAL A 24 -11.25 3.78 38.03
N PHE A 25 -11.29 4.60 39.07
CA PHE A 25 -11.11 6.05 38.97
C PHE A 25 -9.91 6.50 39.79
N SER A 26 -9.08 7.37 39.22
CA SER A 26 -7.88 7.88 39.89
C SER A 26 -8.24 8.95 40.92
N ILE A 27 -7.65 8.86 42.11
CA ILE A 27 -7.79 9.87 43.17
C ILE A 27 -7.24 11.21 42.69
N ASP A 28 -6.12 11.22 41.97
CA ASP A 28 -5.51 12.45 41.43
C ASP A 28 -6.44 13.15 40.43
N ALA A 29 -7.17 12.37 39.62
CA ALA A 29 -8.17 12.91 38.70
C ALA A 29 -9.37 13.53 39.46
N MET A 30 -9.78 12.91 40.58
CA MET A 30 -10.82 13.45 41.45
C MET A 30 -10.40 14.78 42.08
N GLU A 31 -9.19 14.82 42.64
CA GLU A 31 -8.66 16.01 43.29
C GLU A 31 -8.52 17.16 42.29
N ASN A 32 -8.05 16.86 41.07
CA ASN A 32 -8.00 17.86 40.01
C ASN A 32 -9.40 18.35 39.61
N TYR A 33 -10.38 17.46 39.47
CA TYR A 33 -11.75 17.87 39.16
C TYR A 33 -12.35 18.75 40.27
N LEU A 34 -12.21 18.35 41.54
CA LEU A 34 -12.69 19.11 42.69
C LEU A 34 -11.98 20.46 42.83
N LYS A 35 -10.68 20.53 42.52
CA LYS A 35 -9.90 21.77 42.53
C LYS A 35 -10.35 22.74 41.43
N ILE A 36 -10.59 22.23 40.22
CA ILE A 36 -11.16 23.02 39.12
C ILE A 36 -12.54 23.54 39.54
N PHE A 37 -13.36 22.69 40.14
CA PHE A 37 -14.70 23.07 40.59
C PHE A 37 -14.67 24.13 41.70
N ASN A 38 -13.78 24.01 42.68
CA ASN A 38 -13.65 25.00 43.75
C ASN A 38 -13.18 26.36 43.20
N THR A 39 -12.29 26.33 42.21
CA THR A 39 -11.83 27.53 41.47
C THR A 39 -12.97 28.19 40.67
N HIS A 40 -13.98 27.42 40.26
CA HIS A 40 -15.20 27.91 39.61
C HIS A 40 -16.17 28.57 40.60
N LEU A 41 -16.25 28.11 41.85
CA LEU A 41 -17.11 28.69 42.88
C LEU A 41 -16.56 30.02 43.44
N GLU A 42 -15.23 30.18 43.53
CA GLU A 42 -14.62 31.41 44.05
C GLU A 42 -14.62 32.58 43.05
N ASN A 43 -14.90 32.34 41.76
CA ASN A 43 -14.79 33.33 40.68
C ASN A 43 -16.14 33.59 40.00
N ASP A 44 -17.19 33.83 40.78
CA ASP A 44 -18.55 34.13 40.30
C ASP A 44 -18.60 35.52 39.63
N SER A 45 -18.09 35.59 38.39
CA SER A 45 -18.30 36.71 37.50
C SER A 45 -18.59 36.20 36.09
N PHE A 46 -19.76 36.62 35.61
CA PHE A 46 -20.46 36.31 34.37
C PHE A 46 -19.61 36.35 33.07
N HIS A 47 -18.38 36.87 33.11
CA HIS A 47 -17.44 36.95 31.97
C HIS A 47 -16.52 35.73 31.78
N LYS A 48 -16.58 34.72 32.67
CA LYS A 48 -15.72 33.52 32.57
C LYS A 48 -16.32 32.38 31.76
N SER A 49 -17.66 32.30 31.62
CA SER A 49 -18.29 31.21 30.84
C SER A 49 -18.02 31.35 29.34
N GLU A 50 -18.06 32.56 28.79
CA GLU A 50 -17.84 32.79 27.35
C GLU A 50 -16.39 32.49 26.94
N LYS A 51 -15.40 32.85 27.79
CA LYS A 51 -13.99 32.47 27.58
C LYS A 51 -13.76 30.97 27.72
N TYR A 52 -14.42 30.32 28.68
CA TYR A 52 -14.34 28.88 28.87
C TYR A 52 -14.97 28.12 27.69
N GLU A 53 -16.14 28.56 27.20
CA GLU A 53 -16.77 28.00 26.00
C GLU A 53 -15.92 28.22 24.75
N PHE A 54 -15.28 29.39 24.63
CA PHE A 54 -14.34 29.66 23.54
C PHE A 54 -13.10 28.75 23.59
N GLU A 55 -12.48 28.55 24.76
CA GLU A 55 -11.35 27.64 24.92
C GLU A 55 -11.73 26.18 24.67
N LEU A 56 -12.91 25.76 25.14
CA LEU A 56 -13.44 24.42 24.88
C LEU A 56 -13.72 24.22 23.38
N ALA A 57 -14.32 25.21 22.72
CA ALA A 57 -14.58 25.19 21.28
C ALA A 57 -13.26 25.14 20.49
N LYS A 58 -12.25 25.91 20.89
CA LYS A 58 -10.91 25.89 20.28
C LYS A 58 -10.24 24.54 20.47
N PHE A 59 -10.27 23.97 21.67
CA PHE A 59 -9.69 22.65 21.96
C PHE A 59 -10.39 21.54 21.16
N LYS A 60 -11.72 21.57 21.08
CA LYS A 60 -12.48 20.64 20.21
C LYS A 60 -12.09 20.80 18.75
N ALA A 61 -12.04 22.02 18.23
CA ALA A 61 -11.65 22.29 16.85
C ALA A 61 -10.22 21.82 16.54
N GLU A 62 -9.28 21.98 17.49
CA GLU A 62 -7.91 21.52 17.34
C GLU A 62 -7.81 19.98 17.40
N ASN A 63 -8.55 19.35 18.30
CA ASN A 63 -8.64 17.90 18.37
C ASN A 63 -9.28 17.30 17.11
N ASP A 64 -10.37 17.88 16.64
CA ASP A 64 -11.04 17.50 15.39
C ASP A 64 -10.12 17.67 14.19
N ARG A 65 -9.33 18.75 14.15
CA ARG A 65 -8.30 18.96 13.13
C ARG A 65 -7.22 17.88 13.18
N ASN A 66 -6.75 17.52 14.37
CA ASN A 66 -5.70 16.51 14.53
C ASN A 66 -6.21 15.12 14.16
N ILE A 67 -7.44 14.77 14.55
CA ILE A 67 -8.11 13.53 14.14
C ILE A 67 -8.30 13.50 12.63
N ALA A 68 -8.79 14.59 12.03
CA ALA A 68 -8.96 14.69 10.59
C ALA A 68 -7.63 14.55 9.84
N ASN A 69 -6.56 15.17 10.35
CA ASN A 69 -5.24 15.06 9.73
C ASN A 69 -4.68 13.64 9.82
N SER A 70 -4.73 13.00 10.99
CA SER A 70 -4.26 11.61 11.17
C SER A 70 -5.09 10.61 10.35
N THR A 71 -6.40 10.82 10.25
CA THR A 71 -7.28 10.01 9.40
C THR A 71 -6.94 10.19 7.93
N ASN A 72 -6.70 11.42 7.48
CA ASN A 72 -6.31 11.71 6.10
C ASN A 72 -4.94 11.10 5.75
N GLU A 73 -3.94 11.21 6.64
CA GLU A 73 -2.62 10.61 6.43
C GLU A 73 -2.69 9.08 6.32
N THR A 74 -3.50 8.44 7.16
CA THR A 74 -3.73 7.00 7.12
C THR A 74 -4.45 6.59 5.84
N ALA A 75 -5.53 7.29 5.48
CA ALA A 75 -6.30 7.03 4.27
C ALA A 75 -5.44 7.19 3.01
N HIS A 76 -4.68 8.28 2.93
CA HIS A 76 -3.74 8.55 1.85
C HIS A 76 -2.69 7.44 1.72
N SER A 77 -2.12 6.99 2.84
CA SER A 77 -1.11 5.93 2.84
C SER A 77 -1.68 4.59 2.34
N VAL A 78 -2.89 4.24 2.75
CA VAL A 78 -3.59 3.03 2.28
C VAL A 78 -3.93 3.12 0.79
N GLU A 79 -4.40 4.27 0.32
CA GLU A 79 -4.73 4.48 -1.09
C GLU A 79 -3.47 4.42 -1.98
N MET A 80 -2.39 5.09 -1.56
CA MET A 80 -1.10 5.02 -2.24
C MET A 80 -0.57 3.59 -2.32
N PHE A 81 -0.65 2.82 -1.22
CA PHE A 81 -0.23 1.43 -1.21
C PHE A 81 -1.04 0.56 -2.18
N LYS A 82 -2.38 0.72 -2.21
CA LYS A 82 -3.25 0.03 -3.18
C LYS A 82 -2.93 0.41 -4.62
N SER A 83 -2.70 1.70 -4.88
CA SER A 83 -2.32 2.21 -6.20
C SER A 83 -1.03 1.56 -6.70
N VAL A 84 0.00 1.48 -5.85
CA VAL A 84 1.27 0.83 -6.19
C VAL A 84 1.10 -0.67 -6.47
N ILE A 85 0.31 -1.39 -5.67
CA ILE A 85 0.01 -2.81 -5.92
C ILE A 85 -0.68 -2.99 -7.28
N ASN A 86 -1.70 -2.17 -7.57
CA ASN A 86 -2.44 -2.26 -8.82
C ASN A 86 -1.57 -1.95 -10.04
N ALA A 87 -0.68 -0.96 -9.93
CA ALA A 87 0.30 -0.65 -10.95
C ALA A 87 1.28 -1.82 -11.17
N GLY A 88 1.80 -2.41 -10.08
CA GLY A 88 2.68 -3.58 -10.14
C GLY A 88 2.01 -4.81 -10.76
N GLN A 89 0.75 -5.09 -10.41
CA GLN A 89 -0.03 -6.17 -11.04
C GLN A 89 -0.26 -5.94 -12.54
N SER A 90 -0.51 -4.69 -12.93
CA SER A 90 -0.65 -4.31 -14.35
C SER A 90 0.66 -4.53 -15.11
N ALA A 91 1.80 -4.15 -14.53
CA ALA A 91 3.12 -4.38 -15.11
C ALA A 91 3.44 -5.89 -15.26
N LEU A 92 3.14 -6.69 -14.23
CA LEU A 92 3.30 -8.16 -14.27
C LEU A 92 2.48 -8.80 -15.39
N LYS A 93 1.19 -8.43 -15.48
CA LYS A 93 0.30 -8.91 -16.54
C LYS A 93 0.81 -8.51 -17.92
N ALA A 94 1.20 -7.24 -18.09
CA ALA A 94 1.77 -6.76 -19.34
C ALA A 94 3.03 -7.57 -19.72
N SER A 95 3.92 -7.81 -18.76
CA SER A 95 5.13 -8.61 -18.99
C SER A 95 4.84 -10.05 -19.40
N MET A 96 3.88 -10.71 -18.74
CA MET A 96 3.42 -12.06 -19.12
C MET A 96 2.82 -12.08 -20.52
N VAL A 97 2.01 -11.08 -20.88
CA VAL A 97 1.37 -10.99 -22.19
C VAL A 97 2.38 -10.76 -23.31
N ILE A 98 3.32 -9.82 -23.16
CA ILE A 98 4.29 -9.53 -24.23
C ILE A 98 5.27 -10.68 -24.43
N ASN A 99 5.79 -11.27 -23.34
CA ASN A 99 6.72 -12.40 -23.43
C ASN A 99 6.00 -13.67 -23.89
N GLY A 100 4.85 -14.00 -23.29
CA GLY A 100 4.08 -15.20 -23.66
C GLY A 100 3.52 -15.10 -25.07
N GLY A 101 2.95 -13.95 -25.43
CA GLY A 101 2.46 -13.67 -26.78
C GLY A 101 3.57 -13.67 -27.82
N GLY A 102 4.72 -13.06 -27.50
CA GLY A 102 5.91 -13.11 -28.35
C GLY A 102 6.43 -14.53 -28.56
N ALA A 103 6.53 -15.33 -27.50
CA ALA A 103 6.95 -16.72 -27.58
C ALA A 103 6.00 -17.55 -28.45
N ALA A 104 4.69 -17.42 -28.23
CA ALA A 104 3.67 -18.11 -29.01
C ALA A 104 3.70 -17.70 -30.49
N ALA A 105 3.85 -16.41 -30.78
CA ALA A 105 3.94 -15.90 -32.14
C ALA A 105 5.19 -16.44 -32.86
N LEU A 106 6.36 -16.44 -32.19
CA LEU A 106 7.59 -17.00 -32.76
C LEU A 106 7.52 -18.51 -32.92
N LEU A 107 6.90 -19.26 -32.01
CA LEU A 107 6.68 -20.70 -32.16
C LEU A 107 5.77 -21.01 -33.36
N ALA A 108 4.67 -20.27 -33.50
CA ALA A 108 3.76 -20.42 -34.64
C ALA A 108 4.47 -20.11 -35.96
N PHE A 109 5.26 -19.03 -36.01
CA PHE A 109 6.05 -18.69 -37.19
C PHE A 109 7.14 -19.73 -37.49
N THR A 110 7.87 -20.17 -36.46
CA THR A 110 8.93 -21.18 -36.59
C THR A 110 8.37 -22.50 -37.13
N GLY A 111 7.19 -22.91 -36.67
CA GLY A 111 6.51 -24.10 -37.19
C GLY A 111 6.21 -24.02 -38.69
N LYS A 112 5.90 -22.82 -39.21
CA LYS A 112 5.62 -22.60 -40.63
C LYS A 112 6.88 -22.62 -41.50
N ILE A 113 7.99 -22.05 -41.04
CA ILE A 113 9.25 -21.98 -41.82
C ILE A 113 10.11 -23.24 -41.71
N TRP A 114 9.82 -24.13 -40.75
CA TRP A 114 10.57 -25.38 -40.59
C TRP A 114 10.44 -26.33 -41.78
N GLU A 115 9.34 -26.23 -42.53
CA GLU A 115 9.12 -26.96 -43.77
C GLU A 115 9.93 -26.41 -44.96
N THR A 116 10.51 -25.22 -44.83
CA THR A 116 11.32 -24.55 -45.86
C THR A 116 12.81 -24.63 -45.51
N THR A 117 13.70 -24.53 -46.51
CA THR A 117 15.16 -24.54 -46.31
C THR A 117 15.61 -23.30 -45.52
N THR A 118 15.52 -23.38 -44.19
CA THR A 118 15.87 -22.30 -43.27
C THR A 118 17.36 -22.42 -42.92
N SER A 119 18.08 -21.31 -43.00
CA SER A 119 19.49 -21.25 -42.56
C SER A 119 19.58 -21.61 -41.07
N ALA A 120 20.57 -22.43 -40.70
CA ALA A 120 20.84 -22.79 -39.30
C ALA A 120 21.02 -21.56 -38.40
N LEU A 121 21.52 -20.45 -38.96
CA LEU A 121 21.66 -19.17 -38.26
C LEU A 121 20.30 -18.59 -37.83
N VAL A 122 19.31 -18.65 -38.73
CA VAL A 122 17.96 -18.13 -38.51
C VAL A 122 17.22 -18.98 -37.48
N ALA A 123 17.30 -20.31 -37.63
CA ALA A 123 16.71 -21.25 -36.69
C ALA A 123 17.28 -21.07 -35.27
N ASN A 124 18.60 -21.02 -35.13
CA ASN A 124 19.25 -20.83 -33.82
C ASN A 124 18.85 -19.49 -33.17
N SER A 125 18.79 -18.41 -33.96
CA SER A 125 18.41 -17.08 -33.45
C SER A 125 16.95 -17.02 -33.00
N LEU A 126 16.03 -17.66 -33.72
CA LEU A 126 14.62 -17.78 -33.34
C LEU A 126 14.44 -18.64 -32.08
N THR A 127 15.09 -19.81 -32.00
CA THR A 127 15.06 -20.67 -30.81
C THR A 127 15.59 -19.94 -29.57
N CYS A 128 16.69 -19.20 -29.71
CA CYS A 128 17.24 -18.37 -28.64
C CYS A 128 16.24 -17.29 -28.21
N SER A 129 15.57 -16.63 -29.16
CA SER A 129 14.57 -15.60 -28.87
C SER A 129 13.34 -16.16 -28.14
N ILE A 130 12.85 -17.33 -28.55
CA ILE A 130 11.76 -18.04 -27.86
C ILE A 130 12.17 -18.38 -26.42
N LEU A 131 13.39 -18.90 -26.21
CA LEU A 131 13.89 -19.22 -24.88
C LEU A 131 13.98 -17.96 -23.99
N LEU A 132 14.45 -16.84 -24.53
CA LEU A 132 14.50 -15.56 -23.81
C LEU A 132 13.11 -15.08 -23.40
N PHE A 133 12.11 -15.22 -24.27
CA PHE A 133 10.72 -14.90 -23.93
C PHE A 133 10.15 -15.83 -22.86
N CYS A 134 10.42 -17.14 -22.94
CA CYS A 134 10.02 -18.09 -21.89
C CYS A 134 10.66 -17.75 -20.54
N LEU A 135 11.95 -17.38 -20.52
CA LEU A 135 12.62 -16.88 -19.32
C LEU A 135 12.00 -15.58 -18.82
N GLY A 136 11.61 -14.68 -19.72
CA GLY A 136 10.85 -13.46 -19.39
C GLY A 136 9.54 -13.77 -18.68
N VAL A 137 8.75 -14.72 -19.18
CA VAL A 137 7.52 -15.20 -18.52
C VAL A 137 7.83 -15.81 -17.15
N LEU A 138 8.87 -16.64 -17.05
CA LEU A 138 9.28 -17.25 -15.78
C LEU A 138 9.66 -16.18 -14.74
N CYS A 139 10.42 -15.16 -15.13
CA CYS A 139 10.75 -14.02 -14.26
C CYS A 139 9.48 -13.29 -13.77
N ALA A 140 8.50 -13.06 -14.64
CA ALA A 140 7.23 -12.43 -14.25
C ALA A 140 6.40 -13.32 -13.31
N ALA A 141 6.40 -14.64 -13.53
CA ALA A 141 5.73 -15.59 -12.65
C ALA A 141 6.40 -15.64 -11.26
N LEU A 142 7.74 -15.69 -11.21
CA LEU A 142 8.50 -15.64 -9.96
C LEU A 142 8.25 -14.32 -9.22
N ALA A 143 8.24 -13.19 -9.92
CA ALA A 143 7.92 -11.88 -9.34
C ALA A 143 6.52 -11.83 -8.72
N THR A 144 5.55 -12.51 -9.33
CA THR A 144 4.19 -12.64 -8.77
C THR A 144 4.22 -13.44 -7.46
N GLY A 145 4.95 -14.56 -7.42
CA GLY A 145 5.12 -15.38 -6.22
C GLY A 145 5.85 -14.65 -5.09
N THR A 146 6.93 -13.94 -5.39
CA THR A 146 7.67 -13.15 -4.40
C THR A 146 6.88 -11.95 -3.88
N THR A 147 5.99 -11.38 -4.70
CA THR A 147 5.05 -10.34 -4.25
C THR A 147 4.07 -10.87 -3.20
N TYR A 148 3.58 -12.10 -3.36
CA TYR A 148 2.74 -12.75 -2.34
C TYR A 148 3.51 -12.95 -1.03
N LEU A 149 4.76 -13.42 -1.11
CA LEU A 149 5.64 -13.56 0.07
C LEU A 149 5.93 -12.22 0.76
N SER A 150 6.14 -11.16 -0.02
CA SER A 150 6.32 -9.80 0.49
C SER A 150 5.11 -9.33 1.29
N GLN A 151 3.88 -9.56 0.77
CA GLN A 151 2.65 -9.23 1.50
C GLN A 151 2.46 -10.05 2.77
N CYS A 152 2.77 -11.35 2.74
CA CYS A 152 2.76 -12.18 3.95
C CYS A 152 3.74 -11.65 5.01
N ALA A 153 4.94 -11.23 4.60
CA ALA A 153 5.93 -10.67 5.52
C ALA A 153 5.49 -9.32 6.12
N TYR A 154 4.88 -8.43 5.33
CA TYR A 154 4.33 -7.18 5.85
C TYR A 154 3.18 -7.41 6.84
N SER A 155 2.32 -8.40 6.58
CA SER A 155 1.26 -8.80 7.52
C SER A 155 1.82 -9.29 8.87
N GLY A 156 2.97 -9.98 8.84
CA GLY A 156 3.68 -10.46 10.03
C GLY A 156 4.56 -9.42 10.75
N ASN A 157 4.47 -8.13 10.41
CA ASN A 157 5.37 -7.06 10.88
C ASN A 157 6.86 -7.27 10.56
N TRP A 158 7.19 -8.09 9.56
CA TRP A 158 8.57 -8.32 9.12
C TRP A 158 8.93 -7.38 7.96
N SER A 159 9.00 -6.08 8.26
CA SER A 159 9.22 -5.03 7.25
C SER A 159 10.46 -5.26 6.39
N LYS A 160 11.61 -5.55 7.00
CA LYS A 160 12.88 -5.80 6.28
C LYS A 160 12.81 -6.99 5.31
N THR A 161 12.12 -8.05 5.71
CA THR A 161 11.94 -9.25 4.88
C THR A 161 10.97 -8.95 3.73
N GLY A 162 9.90 -8.20 4.01
CA GLY A 162 8.96 -7.71 3.00
C GLY A 162 9.64 -6.84 1.94
N ASP A 163 10.50 -5.91 2.38
CA ASP A 163 11.28 -5.03 1.50
C ASP A 163 12.21 -5.83 0.59
N TYR A 164 12.93 -6.81 1.15
CA TYR A 164 13.81 -7.69 0.38
C TYR A 164 13.06 -8.42 -0.74
N PHE A 165 11.93 -9.06 -0.42
CA PHE A 165 11.11 -9.75 -1.43
C PHE A 165 10.56 -8.79 -2.47
N ASN A 166 10.20 -7.56 -2.08
CA ASN A 166 9.71 -6.55 -2.99
C ASN A 166 10.80 -6.09 -3.98
N VAL A 167 12.04 -5.88 -3.51
CA VAL A 167 13.19 -5.54 -4.36
C VAL A 167 13.51 -6.67 -5.35
N VAL A 168 13.41 -7.93 -4.91
CA VAL A 168 13.57 -9.10 -5.78
C VAL A 168 12.48 -9.11 -6.87
N SER A 169 11.21 -8.87 -6.50
CA SER A 169 10.11 -8.78 -7.46
C SER A 169 10.34 -7.69 -8.52
N ILE A 170 10.73 -6.49 -8.09
CA ILE A 170 11.01 -5.36 -8.99
C ILE A 170 12.15 -5.73 -9.96
N SER A 171 13.24 -6.28 -9.44
CA SER A 171 14.39 -6.68 -10.24
C SER A 171 14.02 -7.76 -11.27
N ALA A 172 13.18 -8.73 -10.89
CA ALA A 172 12.71 -9.77 -11.80
C ALA A 172 11.82 -9.21 -12.93
N ILE A 173 10.97 -8.21 -12.67
CA ILE A 173 10.16 -7.55 -13.71
C ILE A 173 11.05 -6.75 -14.68
N LEU A 174 12.01 -5.98 -14.16
CA LEU A 174 12.96 -5.24 -15.01
C LEU A 174 13.82 -6.18 -15.87
N GLY A 175 14.26 -7.30 -15.28
CA GLY A 175 14.95 -8.36 -16.01
C GLY A 175 14.07 -8.96 -17.11
N SER A 176 12.79 -9.20 -16.83
CA SER A 176 11.83 -9.71 -17.80
C SER A 176 11.64 -8.78 -19.01
N TYR A 177 11.56 -7.46 -18.80
CA TYR A 177 11.51 -6.49 -19.90
C TYR A 177 12.80 -6.42 -20.70
N THR A 178 13.95 -6.57 -20.04
CA THR A 178 15.25 -6.62 -20.72
C THR A 178 15.37 -7.86 -21.60
N LEU A 179 14.95 -9.01 -21.10
CA LEU A 179 14.89 -10.27 -21.86
C LEU A 179 13.96 -10.16 -23.07
N PHE A 180 12.79 -9.54 -22.88
CA PHE A 180 11.86 -9.26 -23.99
C PHE A 180 12.51 -8.38 -25.06
N GLY A 181 13.09 -7.24 -24.67
CA GLY A 181 13.75 -6.34 -25.63
C GLY A 181 14.86 -7.03 -26.42
N TYR A 182 15.70 -7.80 -25.73
CA TYR A 182 16.80 -8.54 -26.35
C TYR A 182 16.32 -9.67 -27.28
N GLY A 183 15.33 -10.45 -26.84
CA GLY A 183 14.73 -11.51 -27.63
C GLY A 183 14.02 -10.96 -28.87
N ALA A 184 13.31 -9.85 -28.74
CA ALA A 184 12.64 -9.18 -29.85
C ALA A 184 13.64 -8.67 -30.89
N PHE A 185 14.75 -8.06 -30.46
CA PHE A 185 15.80 -7.60 -31.37
C PHE A 185 16.44 -8.75 -32.14
N ARG A 186 16.78 -9.85 -31.45
CA ARG A 186 17.33 -11.06 -32.10
C ARG A 186 16.34 -11.66 -33.09
N ALA A 187 15.07 -11.80 -32.72
CA ALA A 187 14.05 -12.30 -33.61
C ALA A 187 13.88 -11.41 -34.85
N ALA A 188 13.83 -10.09 -34.68
CA ALA A 188 13.72 -9.14 -35.78
C ALA A 188 14.91 -9.21 -36.74
N SER A 189 16.14 -9.25 -36.22
CA SER A 189 17.35 -9.38 -37.05
C SER A 189 17.40 -10.70 -37.82
N SER A 190 16.97 -11.80 -37.20
CA SER A 190 16.90 -13.13 -37.82
C SER A 190 15.89 -13.16 -38.98
N LEU A 191 14.71 -12.55 -38.76
CA LEU A 191 13.69 -12.42 -39.79
C LEU A 191 14.14 -11.51 -40.93
N GLY A 192 14.85 -10.41 -40.63
CA GLY A 192 15.45 -9.56 -41.65
C GLY A 192 16.39 -10.33 -42.57
N VAL A 193 17.29 -11.13 -42.01
CA VAL A 193 18.18 -12.02 -42.78
C VAL A 193 17.40 -13.05 -43.60
N HIS A 194 16.33 -13.64 -43.05
CA HIS A 194 15.53 -14.64 -43.77
C HIS A 194 14.78 -14.04 -44.99
N PHE A 195 14.30 -12.80 -44.86
CA PHE A 195 13.55 -12.10 -45.92
C PHE A 195 14.41 -11.17 -46.80
N GLY A 196 15.70 -11.03 -46.52
CA GLY A 196 16.63 -10.20 -47.30
C GLY A 196 16.46 -8.69 -47.10
N LEU A 197 16.03 -8.27 -45.89
CA LEU A 197 15.89 -6.88 -45.44
C LEU A 197 17.13 -6.38 -44.70
#